data_AF-A0A3D0R554-F1
#
_entry.id   AF-A0A3D0R554-F1
#
_cell.length_a   1.000
_cell.length_b   1.000
_cell.length_c   1.000
_cell.angle_alpha   90.00
_cell.angle_beta   90.00
_cell.angle_gamma   90.00
#
_symmetry.space_group_name_H-M   'P 1'
#
loop_
_entity.id
_entity.type
_entity.pdbx_description
1 polymer ?
#
loop_
_entity_poly.entity_id
_entity_poly.type
_entity_poly.pdbx_seq_one_letter_code
_entity_poly.pdbx_strand_id
1 'polypeptide(L)' 'TGAEALAVARRTGDRRLAARIQLRTADTLGRLGDPASAGLQRAAAERLLAEAEDATDAAYETRGKLHQA' A
#
# COMPACT_ATOMS: atom_id res chain seq x y z
N THR A 1 16.40 7.04 0.97
CA THR A 1 15.52 7.73 -0.02
C THR A 1 14.11 7.13 -0.02
N GLY A 2 13.13 7.71 -0.72
CA GLY A 2 11.76 7.15 -0.82
C GLY A 2 11.70 5.79 -1.52
N ALA A 3 12.53 5.60 -2.56
CA ALA A 3 12.62 4.35 -3.30
C ALA A 3 13.18 3.20 -2.45
N GLU A 4 14.20 3.46 -1.61
CA GLU A 4 14.72 2.47 -0.67
C GLU A 4 13.67 2.03 0.34
N ALA A 5 12.90 2.98 0.90
CA ALA A 5 11.83 2.66 1.83
C ALA A 5 10.76 1.78 1.16
N LEU A 6 10.40 2.07 -0.08
CA LEU A 6 9.47 1.24 -0.86
C LEU A 6 10.02 -0.17 -1.10
N ALA A 7 11.30 -0.29 -1.42
CA ALA A 7 11.96 -1.57 -1.62
C ALA A 7 11.98 -2.42 -0.34
N VAL A 8 12.21 -1.80 0.81
CA VAL A 8 12.13 -2.46 2.13
C VAL A 8 10.70 -2.93 2.40
N ALA A 9 9.70 -2.04 2.26
CA ALA A 9 8.29 -2.39 2.51
C ALA A 9 7.80 -3.56 1.63
N ARG A 10 8.23 -3.60 0.36
CA ARG A 10 7.92 -4.71 -0.54
C ARG A 10 8.59 -6.01 -0.11
N ARG A 11 9.87 -5.98 0.30
CA ARG A 11 10.58 -7.16 0.82
C ARG A 11 9.93 -7.73 2.07
N THR A 12 9.41 -6.88 2.95
CA THR A 12 8.73 -7.31 4.17
C THR A 12 7.27 -7.67 3.95
N GLY A 13 6.74 -7.49 2.73
CA GLY A 13 5.33 -7.71 2.42
C GLY A 13 4.38 -6.70 3.08
N ASP A 14 4.88 -5.59 3.61
CA ASP A 14 4.06 -4.57 4.27
C ASP A 14 3.37 -3.68 3.23
N ARG A 15 2.23 -4.16 2.74
CA ARG A 15 1.43 -3.49 1.70
C ARG A 15 0.90 -2.13 2.15
N ARG A 16 0.51 -1.98 3.43
CA ARG A 16 0.03 -0.69 3.98
C ARG A 16 1.15 0.33 4.04
N LEU A 17 2.35 -0.06 4.48
CA LEU A 17 3.52 0.81 4.47
C LEU A 17 3.93 1.20 3.04
N ALA A 18 3.94 0.23 2.11
CA ALA A 18 4.23 0.49 0.70
C ALA A 18 3.24 1.52 0.10
N ALA A 19 1.94 1.39 0.36
CA ALA A 19 0.94 2.35 -0.09
C ALA A 19 1.18 3.77 0.45
N ARG A 20 1.47 3.90 1.76
CA ARG A 20 1.77 5.21 2.38
C ARG A 20 2.99 5.89 1.74
N ILE A 21 4.02 5.13 1.41
CA ILE A 21 5.22 5.64 0.74
C ILE A 21 4.88 6.14 -0.67
N GLN A 22 4.03 5.42 -1.40
CA GLN A 22 3.57 5.82 -2.73
C GLN A 22 2.75 7.12 -2.69
N LEU A 23 1.83 7.28 -1.74
CA LEU A 23 1.06 8.52 -1.57
C LEU A 23 1.95 9.73 -1.29
N ARG A 24 2.94 9.60 -0.39
CA ARG A 24 3.90 10.69 -0.12
C ARG A 24 4.71 11.05 -1.37
N THR A 25 5.05 10.04 -2.18
CA THR A 25 5.75 10.26 -3.45
C THR A 25 4.85 11.00 -4.44
N ALA A 26 3.57 10.64 -4.52
CA ALA A 26 2.58 11.33 -5.34
C ALA A 26 2.43 12.81 -4.96
N ASP A 27 2.36 13.12 -3.66
CA ASP A 27 2.25 14.51 -3.18
C ASP A 27 3.50 15.32 -3.53
N THR A 28 4.68 14.69 -3.48
CA THR A 28 5.94 15.31 -3.88
C THR A 28 5.96 15.60 -5.38
N LEU A 29 5.58 14.63 -6.21
CA LEU A 29 5.49 14.79 -7.66
C LEU A 29 4.46 15.87 -8.05
N GLY A 30 3.34 15.94 -7.34
CA GLY A 30 2.35 17.00 -7.50
C GLY A 30 2.94 18.39 -7.23
N ARG A 31 3.74 18.55 -6.16
CA ARG A 31 4.42 19.82 -5.86
C ARG A 31 5.53 20.18 -6.86
N LEU A 32 6.12 19.18 -7.51
CA LEU A 32 7.12 19.37 -8.57
C LEU A 32 6.52 19.67 -9.95
N GLY A 33 5.18 19.63 -10.09
CA GLY A 33 4.50 19.88 -11.35
C GLY A 33 4.44 18.67 -12.29
N ASP A 34 4.60 17.44 -11.76
CA ASP A 34 4.41 16.19 -12.51
C ASP A 34 3.13 15.46 -12.05
N PRO A 35 1.94 15.88 -12.52
CA PRO A 35 0.67 15.30 -12.12
C PRO A 35 0.46 13.89 -12.70
N ALA A 36 1.04 13.58 -13.86
CA ALA A 36 0.90 12.28 -14.50
C ALA A 36 1.60 11.19 -13.65
N SER A 37 2.85 11.43 -13.25
CA SER A 37 3.55 10.52 -12.36
C SER A 37 2.89 10.46 -10.98
N ALA A 38 2.39 11.57 -10.46
CA ALA A 38 1.63 11.57 -9.21
C ALA A 38 0.39 10.66 -9.27
N GLY A 39 -0.35 10.71 -10.38
CA GLY A 39 -1.51 9.84 -10.63
C GLY A 39 -1.14 8.35 -10.61
N LEU A 40 -0.03 7.97 -11.26
CA LEU A 40 0.45 6.59 -11.26
C LEU A 40 0.80 6.09 -9.84
N GLN A 41 1.40 6.95 -9.01
CA GLN A 41 1.71 6.58 -7.62
C GLN A 41 0.45 6.43 -6.77
N ARG A 42 -0.58 7.27 -6.97
CA ARG A 42 -1.87 7.13 -6.27
C ARG A 42 -2.58 5.83 -6.66
N ALA A 43 -2.69 5.55 -7.95
CA ALA A 43 -3.31 4.31 -8.42
C ALA A 43 -2.56 3.05 -7.92
N ALA A 44 -1.23 3.11 -7.82
CA ALA A 44 -0.44 2.04 -7.22
C ALA A 44 -0.70 1.88 -5.71
N ALA A 45 -0.87 2.99 -4.98
CA ALA A 45 -1.21 2.97 -3.57
C ALA A 45 -2.61 2.38 -3.32
N GLU A 46 -3.60 2.77 -4.12
CA GLU A 46 -4.98 2.27 -4.04
C GLU A 46 -5.04 0.75 -4.20
N ARG A 47 -4.35 0.19 -5.20
CA ARG A 47 -4.26 -1.27 -5.38
C ARG A 47 -3.66 -1.98 -4.18
N LEU A 48 -2.58 -1.43 -3.61
CA LEU A 48 -1.93 -2.00 -2.43
C LEU A 48 -2.83 -1.97 -1.19
N LEU A 49 -3.68 -0.94 -1.05
CA LEU A 49 -4.64 -0.84 0.04
C LEU A 49 -5.77 -1.85 -0.12
N ALA A 50 -6.33 -1.99 -1.33
CA ALA A 50 -7.35 -3.01 -1.61
C ALA A 50 -6.83 -4.42 -1.30
N GLU A 51 -5.62 -4.78 -1.77
CA GLU A 51 -5.00 -6.07 -1.45
C GLU A 51 -4.72 -6.26 0.06
N ALA A 52 -4.44 -5.18 0.78
CA ALA A 52 -4.23 -5.24 2.23
C ALA A 52 -5.54 -5.42 3.00
N GLU A 53 -6.64 -4.85 2.50
CA GLU A 53 -7.98 -5.04 3.04
C GLU A 53 -8.44 -6.48 2.82
N ASP A 54 -8.32 -7.02 1.61
CA ASP A 54 -8.63 -8.42 1.28
C ASP A 54 -7.88 -9.41 2.19
N ALA A 55 -6.59 -9.17 2.40
CA ALA A 55 -5.76 -9.99 3.29
C ALA A 55 -6.18 -9.88 4.77
N THR A 56 -6.67 -8.71 5.17
CA THR A 56 -7.17 -8.48 6.54
C THR A 56 -8.48 -9.22 6.75
N ASP A 57 -9.41 -9.14 5.79
CA ASP A 57 -10.71 -9.81 5.83
C ASP A 57 -10.55 -11.33 5.88
N ALA A 58 -9.67 -11.89 5.04
CA ALA A 58 -9.35 -13.33 5.07
C ALA A 58 -8.78 -13.78 6.43
N ALA A 59 -7.97 -12.94 7.08
CA ALA A 59 -7.41 -13.24 8.40
C ALA A 59 -8.50 -13.23 9.49
N TYR A 60 -9.46 -12.30 9.43
CA TYR A 60 -10.60 -12.28 10.33
C TYR A 60 -11.53 -13.48 10.12
N GLU A 61 -11.80 -13.86 8.87
CA GLU A 61 -12.62 -15.03 8.56
C GLU A 61 -12.00 -16.31 9.11
N THR A 62 -10.70 -16.50 8.90
CA THR A 62 -9.96 -17.66 9.44
C THR A 62 -10.03 -17.71 10.96
N ARG A 63 -9.87 -16.56 11.62
CA ARG A 63 -9.94 -16.46 13.08
C ARG A 63 -11.35 -16.73 13.62
N GLY A 64 -12.38 -16.25 12.93
CA GLY A 64 -13.77 -16.52 13.27
C GLY A 64 -14.09 -18.01 13.21
N LYS A 65 -13.59 -18.73 12.19
CA LYS A 65 -13.75 -20.19 12.07
C LYS A 65 -13.07 -20.96 13.20
N LEU A 66 -11.87 -20.53 13.62
CA LEU A 66 -11.15 -21.16 14.74
C LEU A 66 -11.83 -20.99 16.10
N HIS A 67 -12.69 -19.99 16.27
CA HIS A 67 -13.42 -19.77 17.53
C HIS A 67 -14.77 -20.50 17.60
N GLN A 68 -15.22 -21.11 16.49
CA GLN A 68 -16.50 -21.80 16.36
C GLN A 68 -16.38 -23.35 16.32
N ALA A 69 -15.16 -23.88 16.49
CA ALA A 69 -14.86 -25.32 16.52
C ALA A 69 -14.38 -25.74 17.91
#